data_AF-A0A9W9GJX2-F1
#
_entry.id   AF-A0A9W9GJX2-F1
#
_cell.length_a   1.000
_cell.length_b   1.000
_cell.length_c   1.000
_cell.angle_alpha   90.00
_cell.angle_beta   90.00
_cell.angle_gamma   90.00
#
_symmetry.space_group_name_H-M   'P 1'
#
loop_
_entity.id
_entity.type
_entity.pdbx_description
1 polymer ?
#
loop_
_entity_poly.entity_id
_entity_poly.type
_entity_poly.pdbx_seq_one_letter_code
_entity_poly.pdbx_strand_id
1 'polypeptide(L)'
;MASKGGLLGQQLEKLIESVLSVARSREQPVLASKWQCIKNCLKWGLNPNYVFEDGMSLMAQAIVKSTVNPYKQHREVKILLAHGADTGCLTSLPDKDSMLHLACLYYQPKIVQELLEKGADPNLRDAQNRTPIHRLFDRHELKSRDRNYLLDILLKDPNVRIDERDGNGRTPLSLVAGHSVNLSMARKFVSRVVYLPERVDLNSQDNEGKSPLCHAISTRDCYMVRQFVSQDRLDPNLGPADAFPLLLAVDFDKLAVLEILLDSRQLDLNKQTSEGETALLRAIHIGNREAVKLLARAGVNPDIESREGEETAREAALNAGILVSRLVGWKRPRLN
;
A
#
# COMPACT_ATOMS: atom_id res chain seq x y z
N MET A 1 23.99 47.60 -3.59
CA MET A 1 22.56 47.24 -3.54
C MET A 1 21.88 47.93 -4.71
N ALA A 2 21.66 47.24 -5.82
CA ALA A 2 20.86 47.78 -6.92
C ALA A 2 19.39 47.77 -6.48
N SER A 3 18.69 48.90 -6.60
CA SER A 3 17.25 48.97 -6.29
C SER A 3 16.51 47.99 -7.22
N LYS A 4 15.57 47.23 -6.66
CA LYS A 4 14.76 46.26 -7.43
C LYS A 4 14.01 46.90 -8.62
N GLY A 5 13.83 48.22 -8.63
CA GLY A 5 13.18 48.97 -9.71
C GLY A 5 14.08 49.54 -10.82
N GLY A 6 15.40 49.33 -10.78
CA GLY A 6 16.32 49.81 -11.83
C GLY A 6 16.32 48.94 -13.10
N LEU A 7 16.84 49.46 -14.21
CA LEU A 7 16.94 48.75 -15.51
C LEU A 7 17.60 47.36 -15.38
N LEU A 8 18.66 47.27 -14.54
CA LEU A 8 19.34 46.01 -14.21
C LEU A 8 18.45 45.03 -13.44
N GLY A 9 17.60 45.52 -12.54
CA GLY A 9 16.60 44.72 -11.81
C GLY A 9 15.57 44.11 -12.76
N GLN A 10 15.03 44.92 -13.67
CA GLN A 10 14.08 44.46 -14.70
C GLN A 10 14.70 43.44 -15.67
N GLN A 11 15.97 43.61 -16.04
CA GLN A 11 16.69 42.64 -16.86
C GLN A 11 16.93 41.31 -16.12
N LEU A 12 17.24 41.36 -14.83
CA LEU A 12 17.38 40.17 -13.97
C LEU A 12 16.04 39.43 -13.82
N GLU A 13 14.93 40.15 -13.62
CA GLU A 13 13.59 39.55 -13.54
C GLU A 13 13.22 38.83 -14.84
N LYS A 14 13.42 39.46 -16.01
CA LYS A 14 13.20 38.82 -17.31
C LYS A 14 14.06 37.56 -17.52
N LEU A 15 15.31 37.58 -17.05
CA LEU A 15 16.18 36.40 -17.11
C LEU A 15 15.65 35.27 -16.21
N ILE A 16 15.19 35.60 -15.00
CA ILE A 16 14.58 34.62 -14.09
C ILE A 16 13.32 34.03 -14.72
N GLU A 17 12.42 34.85 -15.27
CA GLU A 17 11.20 34.38 -15.95
C GLU A 17 11.52 33.46 -17.15
N SER A 18 12.52 33.80 -17.95
CA SER A 18 12.98 32.96 -19.06
C SER A 18 13.48 31.60 -18.57
N VAL A 19 14.28 31.58 -17.50
CA VAL A 19 14.76 30.33 -16.89
C VAL A 19 13.61 29.53 -16.29
N LEU A 20 12.61 30.17 -15.67
CA LEU A 20 11.41 29.51 -15.14
C LEU A 20 10.53 28.91 -16.25
N SER A 21 10.40 29.58 -17.39
CA SER A 21 9.71 29.04 -18.57
C SER A 21 10.40 27.77 -19.10
N VAL A 22 11.74 27.80 -19.17
CA VAL A 22 12.56 26.62 -19.48
C VAL A 22 12.51 25.56 -18.37
N ALA A 23 12.36 25.99 -17.11
CA ALA A 23 12.13 25.08 -16.00
C ALA A 23 10.82 24.32 -16.21
N ARG A 24 9.80 24.97 -16.77
CA ARG A 24 8.48 24.43 -17.11
C ARG A 24 8.43 23.63 -18.41
N SER A 25 9.25 23.89 -19.41
CA SER A 25 9.23 23.11 -20.65
C SER A 25 9.67 21.64 -20.45
N ARG A 26 9.13 20.73 -21.27
CA ARG A 26 9.56 19.32 -21.35
C ARG A 26 10.77 19.12 -22.27
N GLU A 27 11.02 20.08 -23.15
CA GLU A 27 12.13 20.05 -24.08
C GLU A 27 13.45 20.28 -23.34
N GLN A 28 14.47 19.49 -23.66
CA GLN A 28 15.83 19.76 -23.21
C GLN A 28 16.40 20.90 -24.05
N PRO A 29 16.61 22.11 -23.51
CA PRO A 29 17.40 23.08 -24.24
C PRO A 29 18.87 22.64 -24.18
N VAL A 30 19.60 22.96 -25.24
CA VAL A 30 21.07 22.81 -25.38
C VAL A 30 21.85 23.66 -24.35
N LEU A 31 21.15 24.49 -23.56
CA LEU A 31 21.72 25.35 -22.54
C LEU A 31 22.35 24.55 -21.39
N ALA A 32 23.37 25.15 -20.78
CA ALA A 32 24.05 24.69 -19.57
C ALA A 32 23.10 23.97 -18.60
N SER A 33 23.58 22.88 -17.98
CA SER A 33 22.73 21.97 -17.18
C SER A 33 21.70 22.72 -16.34
N LYS A 34 20.40 22.56 -16.64
CA LYS A 34 19.25 23.29 -16.08
C LYS A 34 19.36 23.69 -14.59
N TRP A 35 19.86 22.77 -13.75
CA TRP A 35 20.11 23.02 -12.33
C TRP A 35 21.09 24.18 -12.05
N GLN A 36 22.07 24.42 -12.93
CA GLN A 36 23.06 25.50 -12.85
C GLN A 36 22.43 26.86 -13.15
N CYS A 37 21.48 26.92 -14.09
CA CYS A 37 20.68 28.13 -14.34
C CYS A 37 19.84 28.46 -13.11
N ILE A 38 19.13 27.47 -12.55
CA ILE A 38 18.34 27.64 -11.33
C ILE A 38 19.24 28.07 -10.15
N LYS A 39 20.42 27.46 -10.01
CA LYS A 39 21.41 27.87 -9.00
C LYS A 39 21.82 29.34 -9.12
N ASN A 40 22.02 29.83 -10.33
CA ASN A 40 22.36 31.23 -10.56
C ASN A 40 21.15 32.15 -10.28
N CYS A 41 19.95 31.77 -10.72
CA CYS A 41 18.72 32.53 -10.42
C CYS A 41 18.44 32.63 -8.93
N LEU A 42 18.68 31.57 -8.14
CA LEU A 42 18.54 31.59 -6.68
C LEU A 42 19.52 32.61 -6.05
N LYS A 43 20.76 32.67 -6.53
CA LYS A 43 21.72 33.71 -6.10
C LYS A 43 21.28 35.13 -6.49
N TRP A 44 20.51 35.26 -7.56
CA TRP A 44 19.94 36.54 -8.01
C TRP A 44 18.62 36.91 -7.35
N GLY A 45 18.12 36.09 -6.41
CA GLY A 45 16.91 36.39 -5.63
C GLY A 45 15.64 35.69 -6.12
N LEU A 46 15.75 34.66 -6.96
CA LEU A 46 14.62 33.76 -7.23
C LEU A 46 14.12 33.15 -5.91
N ASN A 47 12.81 33.22 -5.67
CA ASN A 47 12.18 32.55 -4.54
C ASN A 47 12.30 31.02 -4.71
N PRO A 48 12.95 30.27 -3.79
CA PRO A 48 13.03 28.81 -3.86
C PRO A 48 11.65 28.14 -3.76
N ASN A 49 10.66 28.83 -3.18
CA ASN A 49 9.27 28.40 -3.07
C ASN A 49 8.38 28.97 -4.18
N TYR A 50 8.96 29.32 -5.33
CA TYR A 50 8.19 29.77 -6.48
C TYR A 50 7.16 28.72 -6.89
N VAL A 51 5.93 29.17 -7.12
CA VAL A 51 4.81 28.33 -7.56
C VAL A 51 4.40 28.78 -8.96
N PHE A 52 4.32 27.84 -9.89
CA PHE A 52 3.87 28.08 -11.26
C PHE A 52 2.35 28.32 -11.30
N GLU A 53 1.85 28.81 -12.43
CA GLU A 53 0.41 29.08 -12.63
C GLU A 53 -0.46 27.82 -12.50
N ASP A 54 0.10 26.64 -12.79
CA ASP A 54 -0.56 25.33 -12.56
C ASP A 54 -0.55 24.90 -11.08
N GLY A 55 0.02 25.74 -10.21
CA GLY A 55 0.12 25.57 -8.76
C GLY A 55 1.20 24.59 -8.32
N MET A 56 2.03 24.07 -9.23
CA MET A 56 3.20 23.28 -8.86
C MET A 56 4.32 24.17 -8.33
N SER A 57 4.96 23.79 -7.23
CA SER A 57 6.19 24.46 -6.81
C SER A 57 7.36 24.12 -7.74
N LEU A 58 8.38 24.98 -7.74
CA LEU A 58 9.64 24.73 -8.46
C LEU A 58 10.27 23.38 -8.06
N MET A 59 10.21 23.04 -6.77
CA MET A 59 10.68 21.74 -6.28
C MET A 59 9.79 20.59 -6.77
N ALA A 60 8.46 20.73 -6.70
CA ALA A 60 7.54 19.70 -7.17
C ALA A 60 7.78 19.35 -8.64
N GLN A 61 8.01 20.38 -9.46
CA GLN A 61 8.30 20.20 -10.88
C GLN A 61 9.65 19.52 -11.12
N ALA A 62 10.68 19.85 -10.32
CA ALA A 62 11.99 19.20 -10.38
C ALA A 62 11.89 17.70 -10.04
N ILE A 63 11.08 17.33 -9.05
CA ILE A 63 10.81 15.95 -8.65
C ILE A 63 10.05 15.20 -9.75
N VAL A 64 8.93 15.75 -10.25
CA VAL A 64 8.10 15.10 -11.27
C VAL A 64 8.85 14.85 -12.58
N LYS A 65 9.69 15.80 -13.01
CA LYS A 65 10.47 15.65 -14.25
C LYS A 65 11.64 14.69 -14.15
N SER A 66 11.95 14.20 -12.95
CA SER A 66 13.12 13.34 -12.73
C SER A 66 13.03 11.95 -13.37
N THR A 67 11.83 11.57 -13.84
CA THR A 67 11.58 10.31 -14.55
C THR A 67 12.32 10.18 -15.89
N VAL A 68 12.77 11.29 -16.48
CA VAL A 68 13.44 11.31 -17.79
C VAL A 68 14.96 11.21 -17.67
N ASN A 69 15.57 11.63 -16.54
CA ASN A 69 17.02 11.50 -16.29
C ASN A 69 17.39 11.52 -14.78
N PRO A 70 17.37 10.36 -14.10
CA PRO A 70 17.49 10.28 -12.64
C PRO A 70 18.83 10.78 -12.06
N TYR A 71 19.88 10.94 -12.87
CA TYR A 71 21.22 11.30 -12.39
C TYR A 71 21.46 12.81 -12.25
N LYS A 72 20.68 13.67 -12.93
CA LYS A 72 20.94 15.13 -13.00
C LYS A 72 20.02 15.97 -12.09
N GLN A 73 18.81 15.51 -11.79
CA GLN A 73 17.79 16.34 -11.12
C GLN A 73 17.80 16.27 -9.58
N HIS A 74 18.43 15.27 -8.96
CA HIS A 74 18.73 15.29 -7.53
C HIS A 74 19.52 16.55 -7.12
N ARG A 75 20.42 17.04 -8.00
CA ARG A 75 21.20 18.26 -7.74
C ARG A 75 20.32 19.50 -7.65
N GLU A 76 19.28 19.58 -8.48
CA GLU A 76 18.35 20.71 -8.51
C GLU A 76 17.57 20.77 -7.20
N VAL A 77 16.99 19.65 -6.77
CA VAL A 77 16.28 19.53 -5.49
C VAL A 77 17.21 19.87 -4.32
N LYS A 78 18.42 19.30 -4.29
CA LYS A 78 19.43 19.60 -3.27
C LYS A 78 19.76 21.09 -3.19
N ILE A 79 19.89 21.76 -4.33
CA ILE A 79 20.17 23.20 -4.37
C ILE A 79 18.97 24.01 -3.88
N LEU A 80 17.74 23.65 -4.27
CA LEU A 80 16.53 24.31 -3.79
C LEU A 80 16.41 24.19 -2.26
N LEU A 81 16.60 22.98 -1.72
CA LEU A 81 16.62 22.74 -0.28
C LEU A 81 17.71 23.53 0.44
N ALA A 82 18.90 23.64 -0.14
CA ALA A 82 19.99 24.45 0.41
C ALA A 82 19.68 25.95 0.45
N HIS A 83 18.74 26.44 -0.36
CA HIS A 83 18.29 27.83 -0.37
C HIS A 83 16.98 28.05 0.41
N GLY A 84 16.51 27.05 1.19
CA GLY A 84 15.34 27.20 2.06
C GLY A 84 14.01 26.90 1.37
N ALA A 85 14.02 26.04 0.34
CA ALA A 85 12.78 25.53 -0.21
C ALA A 85 12.01 24.69 0.83
N ASP A 86 10.71 24.92 0.92
CA ASP A 86 9.78 24.33 1.87
C ASP A 86 9.50 22.86 1.53
N THR A 87 9.75 21.97 2.47
CA THR A 87 9.53 20.54 2.35
C THR A 87 8.11 20.12 2.74
N GLY A 88 7.40 20.95 3.50
CA GLY A 88 6.05 20.69 3.99
C GLY A 88 4.94 21.15 3.05
N CYS A 89 5.28 21.83 1.96
CA CYS A 89 4.29 22.29 0.99
C CYS A 89 3.59 21.11 0.27
N LEU A 90 2.28 21.25 0.12
CA LEU A 90 1.46 20.34 -0.67
C LEU A 90 1.29 20.92 -2.08
N THR A 91 1.27 20.04 -3.08
CA THR A 91 0.98 20.44 -4.46
C THR A 91 -0.46 20.92 -4.60
N SER A 92 -0.72 21.74 -5.62
CA SER A 92 -2.07 22.09 -6.08
C SER A 92 -2.76 20.98 -6.87
N LEU A 93 -2.08 19.86 -7.13
CA LEU A 93 -2.62 18.73 -7.87
C LEU A 93 -3.80 18.11 -7.10
N PRO A 94 -4.68 17.35 -7.76
CA PRO A 94 -5.85 16.73 -7.10
C PRO A 94 -5.49 15.91 -5.86
N ASP A 95 -4.38 15.18 -5.91
CA ASP A 95 -3.89 14.35 -4.79
C ASP A 95 -3.33 15.19 -3.64
N LYS A 96 -2.97 16.48 -3.86
CA LYS A 96 -2.27 17.33 -2.89
C LYS A 96 -1.04 16.67 -2.26
N ASP A 97 -0.28 15.93 -3.08
CA ASP A 97 0.96 15.26 -2.67
C ASP A 97 1.98 16.26 -2.11
N SER A 98 2.68 15.91 -1.02
CA SER A 98 3.88 16.62 -0.56
C SER A 98 5.11 16.27 -1.42
N MET A 99 6.23 16.97 -1.21
CA MET A 99 7.48 16.67 -1.93
C MET A 99 7.95 15.23 -1.69
N LEU A 100 7.73 14.73 -0.48
CA LEU A 100 8.08 13.35 -0.12
C LEU A 100 7.11 12.34 -0.75
N HIS A 101 5.82 12.64 -0.85
CA HIS A 101 4.87 11.80 -1.60
C HIS A 101 5.29 11.63 -3.05
N LEU A 102 5.61 12.74 -3.72
CA LEU A 102 6.09 12.71 -5.10
C LEU A 102 7.38 11.90 -5.21
N ALA A 103 8.36 12.16 -4.35
CA ALA A 103 9.64 11.43 -4.38
C ALA A 103 9.44 9.91 -4.16
N CYS A 104 8.51 9.51 -3.30
CA CYS A 104 8.10 8.12 -3.10
C CYS A 104 7.38 7.54 -4.33
N LEU A 105 6.38 8.24 -4.85
CA LEU A 105 5.62 7.86 -6.04
C LEU A 105 6.52 7.61 -7.26
N TYR A 106 7.51 8.49 -7.46
CA TYR A 106 8.47 8.42 -8.56
C TYR A 106 9.72 7.58 -8.25
N TYR A 107 9.78 6.94 -7.08
CA TYR A 107 10.87 6.08 -6.61
C TYR A 107 12.27 6.72 -6.67
N GLN A 108 12.43 7.87 -6.04
CA GLN A 108 13.66 8.68 -6.07
C GLN A 108 14.39 8.64 -4.72
N PRO A 109 15.11 7.55 -4.38
CA PRO A 109 15.64 7.35 -3.04
C PRO A 109 16.61 8.45 -2.60
N LYS A 110 17.43 8.99 -3.51
CA LYS A 110 18.35 10.10 -3.18
C LYS A 110 17.59 11.37 -2.79
N ILE A 111 16.48 11.67 -3.47
CA ILE A 111 15.64 12.83 -3.15
C ILE A 111 14.90 12.61 -1.84
N VAL A 112 14.37 11.40 -1.60
CA VAL A 112 13.76 11.02 -0.32
C VAL A 112 14.75 11.21 0.82
N GLN A 113 15.99 10.71 0.67
CA GLN A 113 17.02 10.87 1.68
C GLN A 113 17.32 12.36 1.96
N GLU A 114 17.52 13.18 0.93
CA GLU A 114 17.80 14.61 1.12
C GLU A 114 16.61 15.37 1.75
N LEU A 115 15.37 15.01 1.40
CA LEU A 115 14.16 15.58 2.01
C LEU A 115 14.07 15.24 3.50
N LEU A 116 14.29 13.98 3.88
CA LEU A 116 14.29 13.54 5.28
C LEU A 116 15.44 14.18 6.08
N GLU A 117 16.64 14.26 5.51
CA GLU A 117 17.79 14.94 6.12
C GLU A 117 17.54 16.44 6.35
N LYS A 118 16.63 17.04 5.56
CA LYS A 118 16.18 18.44 5.70
C LYS A 118 14.93 18.60 6.55
N GLY A 119 14.48 17.55 7.24
CA GLY A 119 13.36 17.60 8.17
C GLY A 119 11.99 17.62 7.50
N ALA A 120 11.87 17.13 6.26
CA ALA A 120 10.55 16.85 5.68
C ALA A 120 9.79 15.87 6.58
N ASP A 121 8.55 16.20 6.94
CA ASP A 121 7.73 15.30 7.76
C ASP A 121 7.32 14.05 6.94
N PRO A 122 7.75 12.84 7.35
CA PRO A 122 7.43 11.61 6.65
C PRO A 122 5.97 11.17 6.75
N ASN A 123 5.16 11.85 7.54
CA ASN A 123 3.78 11.47 7.83
C ASN A 123 2.74 12.50 7.38
N LEU A 124 3.16 13.50 6.58
CA LEU A 124 2.21 14.42 5.96
C LEU A 124 1.14 13.63 5.21
N ARG A 125 -0.10 14.14 5.27
CA ARG A 125 -1.26 13.51 4.64
C ARG A 125 -1.62 14.27 3.36
N ASP A 126 -1.81 13.51 2.28
CA ASP A 126 -2.34 14.03 1.02
C ASP A 126 -3.88 14.17 1.07
N ALA A 127 -4.52 14.52 -0.05
CA ALA A 127 -5.97 14.71 -0.14
C ALA A 127 -6.78 13.42 0.13
N GLN A 128 -6.17 12.26 -0.01
CA GLN A 128 -6.75 10.94 0.29
C GLN A 128 -6.30 10.42 1.66
N ASN A 129 -5.78 11.29 2.54
CA ASN A 129 -5.23 10.93 3.85
C ASN A 129 -4.06 9.94 3.78
N ARG A 130 -3.45 9.73 2.62
CA ARG A 130 -2.29 8.86 2.45
C ARG A 130 -1.06 9.58 2.95
N THR A 131 -0.14 8.81 3.53
CA THR A 131 1.24 9.26 3.82
C THR A 131 2.18 8.88 2.68
N PRO A 132 3.40 9.45 2.58
CA PRO A 132 4.35 9.15 1.51
C PRO A 132 4.61 7.66 1.27
N ILE A 133 4.60 6.83 2.33
CA ILE A 133 4.83 5.38 2.19
C ILE A 133 3.69 4.66 1.44
N HIS A 134 2.45 5.18 1.48
CA HIS A 134 1.33 4.61 0.72
C HIS A 134 1.57 4.75 -0.80
N ARG A 135 2.16 5.87 -1.23
CA ARG A 135 2.41 6.18 -2.65
C ARG A 135 3.45 5.27 -3.29
N LEU A 136 4.22 4.50 -2.51
CA LEU A 136 5.19 3.52 -3.01
C LEU A 136 4.55 2.45 -3.90
N PHE A 137 3.25 2.18 -3.77
CA PHE A 137 2.61 1.05 -4.44
C PHE A 137 1.77 1.45 -5.66
N ASP A 138 1.51 2.74 -5.87
CA ASP A 138 0.57 3.24 -6.88
C ASP A 138 1.07 3.18 -8.32
N ARG A 139 2.38 3.04 -8.55
CA ARG A 139 2.96 3.01 -9.90
C ARG A 139 3.36 1.62 -10.38
N HIS A 140 2.87 1.26 -11.55
CA HIS A 140 3.02 -0.06 -12.16
C HIS A 140 4.35 -0.27 -12.92
N GLU A 141 5.04 0.80 -13.38
CA GLU A 141 5.99 0.69 -14.50
C GLU A 141 7.49 0.91 -14.21
N LEU A 142 8.03 0.54 -13.03
CA LEU A 142 9.47 0.73 -12.78
C LEU A 142 10.18 -0.57 -12.39
N LYS A 143 10.87 -1.18 -13.37
CA LYS A 143 11.84 -2.25 -13.11
C LYS A 143 13.11 -1.63 -12.51
N SER A 144 13.21 -1.42 -11.20
CA SER A 144 14.47 -0.89 -10.64
C SER A 144 14.82 -1.43 -9.25
N ARG A 145 16.13 -1.59 -9.03
CA ARG A 145 16.76 -1.85 -7.72
C ARG A 145 16.48 -0.72 -6.72
N ASP A 146 16.24 0.50 -7.22
CA ASP A 146 16.03 1.71 -6.43
C ASP A 146 14.81 1.62 -5.50
N ARG A 147 13.80 0.82 -5.86
CA ARG A 147 12.62 0.60 -5.01
C ARG A 147 12.97 -0.04 -3.67
N ASN A 148 13.91 -0.99 -3.67
CA ASN A 148 14.36 -1.66 -2.45
C ASN A 148 15.08 -0.70 -1.53
N TYR A 149 15.97 0.11 -2.13
CA TYR A 149 16.75 1.09 -1.39
C TYR A 149 15.86 2.20 -0.82
N LEU A 150 14.82 2.61 -1.55
CA LEU A 150 13.82 3.54 -1.05
C LEU A 150 13.07 2.99 0.18
N LEU A 151 12.63 1.73 0.12
CA LEU A 151 12.01 1.10 1.28
C LEU A 151 12.98 1.03 2.47
N ASP A 152 14.26 0.72 2.22
CA ASP A 152 15.29 0.73 3.27
C ASP A 152 15.45 2.10 3.93
N ILE A 153 15.41 3.19 3.15
CA ILE A 153 15.51 4.56 3.68
C ILE A 153 14.33 4.85 4.61
N LEU A 154 13.10 4.60 4.15
CA LEU A 154 11.89 4.91 4.93
C LEU A 154 11.77 4.04 6.19
N LEU A 155 12.09 2.74 6.12
CA LEU A 155 12.01 1.87 7.29
C LEU A 155 13.09 2.18 8.34
N LYS A 156 14.24 2.73 7.93
CA LYS A 156 15.33 3.13 8.84
C LYS A 156 15.04 4.43 9.58
N ASP A 157 14.23 5.31 9.02
CA ASP A 157 13.86 6.55 9.69
C ASP A 157 12.87 6.25 10.84
N PRO A 158 13.23 6.55 12.11
CA PRO A 158 12.38 6.29 13.26
C PRO A 158 11.11 7.15 13.27
N ASN A 159 11.07 8.26 12.53
CA ASN A 159 9.92 9.16 12.48
C ASN A 159 8.85 8.67 11.50
N VAL A 160 9.16 7.72 10.61
CA VAL A 160 8.20 7.17 9.65
C VAL A 160 7.22 6.26 10.39
N ARG A 161 5.95 6.65 10.40
CA ARG A 161 4.84 5.86 10.92
C ARG A 161 4.27 5.01 9.79
N ILE A 162 4.54 3.71 9.88
CA ILE A 162 4.24 2.75 8.82
C ILE A 162 2.83 2.15 8.90
N ASP A 163 2.04 2.59 9.89
CA ASP A 163 0.70 2.06 10.20
C ASP A 163 -0.40 3.14 10.17
N GLU A 164 -0.07 4.32 9.63
CA GLU A 164 -1.05 5.38 9.40
C GLU A 164 -2.12 4.92 8.41
N ARG A 165 -3.35 5.36 8.62
CA ARG A 165 -4.51 4.97 7.79
C ARG A 165 -4.84 6.02 6.75
N ASP A 166 -5.03 5.58 5.51
CA ASP A 166 -5.56 6.39 4.42
C ASP A 166 -7.06 6.70 4.59
N GLY A 167 -7.65 7.39 3.61
CA GLY A 167 -9.06 7.78 3.63
C GLY A 167 -10.05 6.61 3.60
N ASN A 168 -9.61 5.42 3.19
CA ASN A 168 -10.39 4.18 3.24
C ASN A 168 -10.12 3.37 4.51
N GLY A 169 -9.35 3.92 5.45
CA GLY A 169 -8.97 3.24 6.68
C GLY A 169 -7.85 2.22 6.48
N ARG A 170 -7.23 2.14 5.30
CA ARG A 170 -6.19 1.15 4.98
C ARG A 170 -4.84 1.61 5.48
N THR A 171 -4.10 0.72 6.12
CA THR A 171 -2.68 0.88 6.40
C THR A 171 -1.86 0.57 5.14
N PRO A 172 -0.58 0.98 5.05
CA PRO A 172 0.30 0.59 3.94
C PRO A 172 0.37 -0.93 3.75
N LEU A 173 0.30 -1.69 4.85
CA LEU A 173 0.27 -3.15 4.83
C LEU A 173 -1.05 -3.70 4.24
N SER A 174 -2.21 -3.13 4.59
CA SER A 174 -3.49 -3.50 3.98
C SER A 174 -3.51 -3.17 2.49
N LEU A 175 -3.09 -1.96 2.11
CA LEU A 175 -3.10 -1.49 0.73
C LEU A 175 -2.24 -2.39 -0.16
N VAL A 176 -1.03 -2.75 0.29
CA VAL A 176 -0.10 -3.58 -0.48
C VAL A 176 -0.54 -5.04 -0.56
N ALA A 177 -1.20 -5.58 0.47
CA ALA A 177 -1.75 -6.93 0.45
C ALA A 177 -2.86 -7.09 -0.62
N GLY A 178 -3.56 -5.99 -0.93
CA GLY A 178 -4.59 -5.92 -1.97
C GLY A 178 -4.06 -5.63 -3.39
N HIS A 179 -2.76 -5.35 -3.55
CA HIS A 179 -2.17 -5.02 -4.85
C HIS A 179 -1.79 -6.25 -5.67
N SER A 180 -2.48 -6.50 -6.78
CA SER A 180 -2.21 -7.63 -7.69
C SER A 180 -1.16 -7.34 -8.77
N VAL A 181 -0.83 -6.07 -9.03
CA VAL A 181 0.00 -5.69 -10.19
C VAL A 181 1.50 -5.72 -9.90
N ASN A 182 1.93 -5.38 -8.68
CA ASN A 182 3.35 -5.27 -8.32
C ASN A 182 3.74 -6.23 -7.18
N LEU A 183 3.48 -7.52 -7.40
CA LEU A 183 3.68 -8.58 -6.41
C LEU A 183 5.11 -8.63 -5.85
N SER A 184 6.14 -8.35 -6.65
CA SER A 184 7.53 -8.43 -6.18
C SER A 184 7.83 -7.40 -5.08
N MET A 185 7.45 -6.13 -5.29
CA MET A 185 7.61 -5.09 -4.27
C MET A 185 6.67 -5.33 -3.10
N ALA A 186 5.43 -5.73 -3.39
CA ALA A 186 4.44 -6.00 -2.38
C ALA A 186 4.88 -7.09 -1.41
N ARG A 187 5.30 -8.24 -1.93
CA ARG A 187 5.82 -9.37 -1.14
C ARG A 187 7.04 -8.98 -0.32
N LYS A 188 7.91 -8.14 -0.86
CA LYS A 188 9.12 -7.67 -0.17
C LYS A 188 8.82 -6.66 0.94
N PHE A 189 7.82 -5.81 0.74
CA PHE A 189 7.33 -4.96 1.81
C PHE A 189 6.77 -5.81 2.94
N VAL A 190 5.82 -6.69 2.62
CA VAL A 190 5.20 -7.62 3.59
C VAL A 190 6.28 -8.39 4.35
N SER A 191 7.22 -9.06 3.67
CA SER A 191 8.26 -9.87 4.33
C SER A 191 9.23 -9.08 5.22
N ARG A 192 9.25 -7.75 5.13
CA ARG A 192 10.04 -6.89 6.01
C ARG A 192 9.24 -6.35 7.18
N VAL A 193 7.99 -5.96 6.94
CA VAL A 193 7.19 -5.24 7.94
C VAL A 193 6.44 -6.18 8.88
N VAL A 194 6.12 -7.43 8.47
CA VAL A 194 5.37 -8.35 9.32
C VAL A 194 6.12 -8.71 10.62
N TYR A 195 7.45 -8.67 10.60
CA TYR A 195 8.33 -8.93 11.74
C TYR A 195 8.65 -7.68 12.58
N LEU A 196 7.88 -6.58 12.44
CA LEU A 196 8.04 -5.35 13.22
C LEU A 196 6.86 -5.17 14.20
N PRO A 197 6.82 -5.91 15.32
CA PRO A 197 5.65 -5.96 16.18
C PRO A 197 5.26 -4.62 16.81
N GLU A 198 6.26 -3.81 17.17
CA GLU A 198 6.05 -2.50 17.80
C GLU A 198 5.62 -1.40 16.82
N ARG A 199 5.67 -1.66 15.50
CA ARG A 199 5.45 -0.62 14.47
C ARG A 199 4.31 -0.94 13.51
N VAL A 200 3.84 -2.18 13.46
CA VAL A 200 2.92 -2.68 12.44
C VAL A 200 1.86 -3.55 13.07
N ASP A 201 0.61 -3.11 13.00
CA ASP A 201 -0.55 -3.93 13.32
C ASP A 201 -0.92 -4.84 12.14
N LEU A 202 -0.80 -6.16 12.31
CA LEU A 202 -1.22 -7.14 11.31
C LEU A 202 -2.75 -7.28 11.24
N ASN A 203 -3.43 -6.85 12.30
CA ASN A 203 -4.84 -7.08 12.58
C ASN A 203 -5.69 -5.84 12.28
N SER A 204 -5.09 -4.78 11.72
CA SER A 204 -5.78 -3.56 11.32
C SER A 204 -6.94 -3.89 10.36
N GLN A 205 -8.13 -3.33 10.55
CA GLN A 205 -9.24 -3.46 9.59
C GLN A 205 -9.55 -2.14 8.91
N ASP A 206 -9.72 -2.12 7.59
CA ASP A 206 -10.13 -0.93 6.85
C ASP A 206 -11.59 -0.54 7.10
N ASN A 207 -12.10 0.51 6.43
CA ASN A 207 -13.47 0.99 6.63
C ASN A 207 -14.55 -0.04 6.20
N GLU A 208 -14.18 -1.05 5.41
CA GLU A 208 -15.06 -2.16 5.05
C GLU A 208 -14.96 -3.32 6.06
N GLY A 209 -14.06 -3.23 7.05
CA GLY A 209 -13.78 -4.30 8.00
C GLY A 209 -12.76 -5.33 7.49
N LYS A 210 -12.10 -5.10 6.34
CA LYS A 210 -11.15 -6.05 5.76
C LYS A 210 -9.77 -5.91 6.41
N SER A 211 -9.22 -7.02 6.88
CA SER A 211 -7.84 -7.12 7.38
C SER A 211 -6.82 -7.23 6.22
N PRO A 212 -5.52 -6.94 6.45
CA PRO A 212 -4.46 -7.26 5.48
C PRO A 212 -4.51 -8.72 5.00
N LEU A 213 -4.88 -9.66 5.88
CA LEU A 213 -5.04 -11.06 5.51
C LEU A 213 -6.20 -11.25 4.50
N CYS A 214 -7.37 -10.63 4.72
CA CYS A 214 -8.48 -10.66 3.76
C CYS A 214 -8.04 -10.14 2.37
N HIS A 215 -7.28 -9.05 2.33
CA HIS A 215 -6.75 -8.49 1.09
C HIS A 215 -5.78 -9.46 0.38
N ALA A 216 -4.86 -10.10 1.13
CA ALA A 216 -3.91 -11.09 0.58
C ALA A 216 -4.60 -12.36 0.04
N ILE A 217 -5.68 -12.79 0.68
CA ILE A 217 -6.50 -13.92 0.20
C ILE A 217 -7.21 -13.53 -1.09
N SER A 218 -7.75 -12.31 -1.16
CA SER A 218 -8.44 -11.79 -2.34
C SER A 218 -7.52 -11.67 -3.57
N THR A 219 -6.25 -11.32 -3.36
CA THR A 219 -5.24 -11.32 -4.43
C THR A 219 -4.70 -12.71 -4.76
N ARG A 220 -5.09 -13.74 -4.00
CA ARG A 220 -4.72 -15.14 -4.18
C ARG A 220 -3.21 -15.39 -4.05
N ASP A 221 -2.51 -14.52 -3.30
CA ASP A 221 -1.07 -14.61 -3.11
C ASP A 221 -0.69 -15.53 -1.95
N CYS A 222 -0.50 -16.82 -2.26
CA CYS A 222 -0.10 -17.84 -1.28
C CYS A 222 1.19 -17.50 -0.51
N TYR A 223 2.12 -16.73 -1.10
CA TYR A 223 3.33 -16.33 -0.38
C TYR A 223 2.99 -15.31 0.70
N MET A 224 2.20 -14.28 0.38
CA MET A 224 1.78 -13.29 1.37
C MET A 224 0.94 -13.93 2.48
N VAL A 225 -0.03 -14.78 2.12
CA VAL A 225 -0.85 -15.49 3.11
C VAL A 225 0.04 -16.30 4.07
N ARG A 226 1.05 -17.03 3.56
CA ARG A 226 2.02 -17.72 4.43
C ARG A 226 2.80 -16.77 5.33
N GLN A 227 3.25 -15.62 4.81
CA GLN A 227 3.99 -14.64 5.62
C GLN A 227 3.14 -14.12 6.79
N PHE A 228 1.84 -13.88 6.57
CA PHE A 228 0.92 -13.49 7.62
C PHE A 228 0.68 -14.64 8.61
N VAL A 229 0.24 -15.81 8.12
CA VAL A 229 -0.15 -16.95 8.98
C VAL A 229 1.01 -17.48 9.82
N SER A 230 2.25 -17.26 9.40
CA SER A 230 3.44 -17.62 10.18
C SER A 230 3.69 -16.70 11.40
N GLN A 231 2.90 -15.64 11.60
CA GLN A 231 3.07 -14.70 12.71
C GLN A 231 2.15 -15.08 13.87
N ASP A 232 2.73 -15.39 15.04
CA ASP A 232 1.97 -15.76 16.24
C ASP A 232 0.98 -14.68 16.71
N ARG A 233 1.21 -13.41 16.34
CA ARG A 233 0.37 -12.26 16.73
C ARG A 233 -0.79 -11.97 15.76
N LEU A 234 -0.90 -12.73 14.67
CA LEU A 234 -1.99 -12.58 13.71
C LEU A 234 -3.27 -13.21 14.28
N ASP A 235 -4.38 -12.47 14.22
CA ASP A 235 -5.72 -13.03 14.35
C ASP A 235 -6.26 -13.36 12.93
N PRO A 236 -6.33 -14.64 12.54
CA PRO A 236 -6.75 -15.05 11.21
C PRO A 236 -8.26 -15.01 11.01
N ASN A 237 -9.04 -14.53 11.99
CA ASN A 237 -10.50 -14.51 11.94
C ASN A 237 -11.07 -13.12 11.60
N LEU A 238 -10.21 -12.10 11.56
CA LEU A 238 -10.59 -10.71 11.34
C LEU A 238 -10.97 -10.45 9.88
N GLY A 239 -12.20 -10.02 9.69
CA GLY A 239 -12.78 -9.64 8.42
C GLY A 239 -14.25 -9.23 8.60
N PRO A 240 -14.91 -8.80 7.51
CA PRO A 240 -16.34 -8.56 7.52
C PRO A 240 -17.10 -9.86 7.84
N ALA A 241 -18.29 -9.75 8.42
CA ALA A 241 -19.10 -10.91 8.83
C ALA A 241 -19.31 -11.92 7.69
N ASP A 242 -19.51 -11.44 6.46
CA ASP A 242 -19.80 -12.28 5.29
C ASP A 242 -18.59 -12.40 4.35
N ALA A 243 -17.39 -12.04 4.82
CA ALA A 243 -16.17 -12.06 4.03
C ALA A 243 -14.91 -12.26 4.92
N PHE A 244 -15.02 -13.05 5.97
CA PHE A 244 -13.88 -13.39 6.83
C PHE A 244 -12.89 -14.35 6.12
N PRO A 245 -11.63 -14.44 6.57
CA PRO A 245 -10.56 -15.12 5.84
C PRO A 245 -10.87 -16.56 5.38
N LEU A 246 -11.43 -17.40 6.26
CA LEU A 246 -11.77 -18.78 5.91
C LEU A 246 -12.89 -18.87 4.86
N LEU A 247 -13.91 -18.01 4.93
CA LEU A 247 -14.99 -17.96 3.95
C LEU A 247 -14.47 -17.49 2.58
N LEU A 248 -13.65 -16.44 2.54
CA LEU A 248 -13.02 -15.94 1.31
C LEU A 248 -12.18 -17.02 0.62
N ALA A 249 -11.44 -17.83 1.37
CA ALA A 249 -10.62 -18.89 0.80
C ALA A 249 -11.46 -19.99 0.11
N VAL A 250 -12.66 -20.25 0.64
CA VAL A 250 -13.66 -21.15 0.02
C VAL A 250 -14.25 -20.49 -1.23
N ASP A 251 -14.71 -19.24 -1.14
CA ASP A 251 -15.38 -18.53 -2.24
C ASP A 251 -14.47 -18.34 -3.47
N PHE A 252 -13.17 -18.08 -3.28
CA PHE A 252 -12.23 -17.89 -4.40
C PHE A 252 -11.71 -19.19 -5.03
N ASP A 253 -12.17 -20.35 -4.53
CA ASP A 253 -11.77 -21.70 -4.95
C ASP A 253 -10.24 -21.87 -5.01
N LYS A 254 -9.57 -21.52 -3.91
CA LYS A 254 -8.11 -21.67 -3.79
C LYS A 254 -7.75 -22.61 -2.67
N LEU A 255 -7.79 -23.90 -2.99
CA LEU A 255 -7.38 -24.97 -2.08
C LEU A 255 -6.02 -24.70 -1.44
N ALA A 256 -5.04 -24.16 -2.18
CA ALA A 256 -3.73 -23.83 -1.61
C ALA A 256 -3.78 -22.72 -0.53
N VAL A 257 -4.64 -21.71 -0.69
CA VAL A 257 -4.85 -20.67 0.34
C VAL A 257 -5.63 -21.23 1.52
N LEU A 258 -6.65 -22.05 1.24
CA LEU A 258 -7.42 -22.76 2.26
C LEU A 258 -6.50 -23.65 3.11
N GLU A 259 -5.64 -24.47 2.49
CA GLU A 259 -4.65 -25.30 3.19
C GLU A 259 -3.74 -24.47 4.10
N ILE A 260 -3.19 -23.35 3.61
CA ILE A 260 -2.36 -22.46 4.42
C ILE A 260 -3.12 -21.94 5.64
N LEU A 261 -4.38 -21.53 5.47
CA LEU A 261 -5.18 -21.00 6.58
C LEU A 261 -5.49 -22.09 7.61
N LEU A 262 -5.81 -23.31 7.16
CA LEU A 262 -6.12 -24.44 8.04
C LEU A 262 -4.92 -24.88 8.90
N ASP A 263 -3.69 -24.55 8.50
CA ASP A 263 -2.48 -24.74 9.32
C ASP A 263 -2.39 -23.72 10.49
N SER A 264 -3.20 -22.66 10.50
CA SER A 264 -3.20 -21.65 11.55
C SER A 264 -3.89 -22.14 12.82
N ARG A 265 -3.16 -22.13 13.94
CA ARG A 265 -3.66 -22.60 15.26
C ARG A 265 -4.79 -21.74 15.83
N GLN A 266 -4.86 -20.46 15.46
CA GLN A 266 -5.83 -19.51 16.01
C GLN A 266 -7.08 -19.38 15.14
N LEU A 267 -7.19 -20.17 14.06
CA LEU A 267 -8.31 -20.10 13.13
C LEU A 267 -9.58 -20.73 13.74
N ASP A 268 -10.65 -19.95 13.80
CA ASP A 268 -11.99 -20.41 14.10
C ASP A 268 -12.61 -21.05 12.85
N LEU A 269 -12.55 -22.38 12.83
CA LEU A 269 -13.11 -23.23 11.77
C LEU A 269 -14.64 -23.15 11.65
N ASN A 270 -15.31 -22.65 12.69
CA ASN A 270 -16.75 -22.70 12.87
C ASN A 270 -17.39 -21.30 12.84
N LYS A 271 -16.62 -20.25 12.51
CA LYS A 271 -17.11 -18.89 12.39
C LYS A 271 -18.28 -18.84 11.40
N GLN A 272 -19.35 -18.17 11.82
CA GLN A 272 -20.58 -18.02 11.04
C GLN A 272 -20.67 -16.63 10.40
N THR A 273 -21.31 -16.55 9.24
CA THR A 273 -21.75 -15.30 8.61
C THR A 273 -22.88 -14.63 9.39
N SER A 274 -23.33 -13.45 8.93
CA SER A 274 -24.51 -12.78 9.50
C SER A 274 -25.80 -13.62 9.41
N GLU A 275 -25.85 -14.53 8.43
CA GLU A 275 -26.94 -15.50 8.21
C GLU A 275 -26.69 -16.86 8.90
N GLY A 276 -25.63 -16.98 9.70
CA GLY A 276 -25.31 -18.24 10.38
C GLY A 276 -24.60 -19.28 9.51
N GLU A 277 -24.21 -18.96 8.27
CA GLU A 277 -23.56 -19.92 7.37
C GLU A 277 -22.10 -20.14 7.79
N THR A 278 -21.66 -21.40 7.86
CA THR A 278 -20.24 -21.75 8.08
C THR A 278 -19.51 -21.90 6.75
N ALA A 279 -18.18 -21.81 6.76
CA ALA A 279 -17.37 -22.04 5.56
C ALA A 279 -17.55 -23.45 4.96
N LEU A 280 -17.86 -24.44 5.79
CA LEU A 280 -18.16 -25.80 5.35
C LEU A 280 -19.52 -25.89 4.63
N LEU A 281 -20.56 -25.27 5.18
CA LEU A 281 -21.87 -25.19 4.52
C LEU A 281 -21.74 -24.48 3.16
N ARG A 282 -21.02 -23.36 3.12
CA ARG A 282 -20.69 -22.65 1.88
C ARG A 282 -19.98 -23.52 0.84
N ALA A 283 -18.99 -24.32 1.26
CA ALA A 283 -18.26 -25.21 0.36
C ALA A 283 -19.17 -26.29 -0.27
N ILE A 284 -20.17 -26.75 0.47
CA ILE A 284 -21.18 -27.71 -0.03
C ILE A 284 -22.11 -27.04 -1.04
N HIS A 285 -22.62 -25.84 -0.73
CA HIS A 285 -23.49 -25.07 -1.64
C HIS A 285 -22.82 -24.74 -2.97
N ILE A 286 -21.53 -24.40 -2.95
CA ILE A 286 -20.73 -24.15 -4.17
C ILE A 286 -20.41 -25.47 -4.90
N GLY A 287 -20.55 -26.63 -4.25
CA GLY A 287 -20.21 -27.94 -4.80
C GLY A 287 -18.70 -28.23 -4.82
N ASN A 288 -17.91 -27.52 -4.02
CA ASN A 288 -16.45 -27.68 -3.96
C ASN A 288 -16.04 -28.87 -3.08
N ARG A 289 -16.06 -30.06 -3.67
CA ARG A 289 -15.77 -31.33 -2.97
C ARG A 289 -14.39 -31.38 -2.31
N GLU A 290 -13.38 -30.74 -2.90
CA GLU A 290 -12.04 -30.74 -2.32
C GLU A 290 -11.95 -29.81 -1.10
N ALA A 291 -12.59 -28.63 -1.16
CA ALA A 291 -12.71 -27.76 0.01
C ALA A 291 -13.47 -28.47 1.15
N VAL A 292 -14.57 -29.16 0.85
CA VAL A 292 -15.32 -29.97 1.83
C VAL A 292 -14.43 -31.02 2.48
N LYS A 293 -13.59 -31.74 1.71
CA LYS A 293 -12.65 -32.73 2.27
C LYS A 293 -11.59 -32.09 3.16
N LEU A 294 -11.03 -30.95 2.76
CA LEU A 294 -10.02 -30.24 3.55
C LEU A 294 -10.61 -29.75 4.89
N LEU A 295 -11.78 -29.10 4.83
CA LEU A 295 -12.51 -28.61 6.00
C LEU A 295 -12.93 -29.76 6.94
N ALA A 296 -13.40 -30.88 6.39
CA ALA A 296 -13.73 -32.06 7.20
C ALA A 296 -12.50 -32.63 7.93
N ARG A 297 -11.37 -32.76 7.22
CA ARG A 297 -10.10 -33.23 7.82
C ARG A 297 -9.58 -32.31 8.92
N ALA A 298 -9.83 -31.00 8.79
CA ALA A 298 -9.49 -30.01 9.82
C ALA A 298 -10.38 -30.11 11.07
N GLY A 299 -11.47 -30.90 11.03
CA GLY A 299 -12.35 -31.11 12.18
C GLY A 299 -13.41 -30.02 12.37
N VAL A 300 -13.81 -29.33 11.29
CA VAL A 300 -14.95 -28.40 11.30
C VAL A 300 -16.21 -29.13 11.80
N ASN A 301 -17.00 -28.46 12.64
CA ASN A 301 -18.26 -29.02 13.14
C ASN A 301 -19.34 -28.96 12.03
N PRO A 302 -19.85 -30.10 11.54
CA PRO A 302 -20.83 -30.11 10.47
C PRO A 302 -22.27 -29.89 10.96
N ASP A 303 -22.48 -29.82 12.27
CA ASP A 303 -23.80 -29.78 12.92
C ASP A 303 -24.17 -28.36 13.41
N ILE A 304 -23.48 -27.34 12.88
CA ILE A 304 -23.82 -25.95 13.16
C ILE A 304 -24.98 -25.54 12.26
N GLU A 305 -26.08 -25.15 12.88
CA GLU A 305 -27.28 -24.65 12.20
C GLU A 305 -27.05 -23.21 11.70
N SER A 306 -27.54 -22.94 10.48
CA SER A 306 -27.71 -21.56 10.01
C SER A 306 -28.75 -20.82 10.86
N ARG A 307 -28.81 -19.49 10.76
CA ARG A 307 -29.68 -18.66 11.63
C ARG A 307 -31.17 -18.95 11.44
N GLU A 308 -31.57 -19.47 10.29
CA GLU A 308 -32.95 -19.88 10.04
C GLU A 308 -33.28 -21.26 10.65
N GLY A 309 -32.30 -21.97 11.21
CA GLY A 309 -32.48 -23.35 11.70
C GLY A 309 -32.78 -24.33 10.56
N GLU A 310 -32.54 -23.93 9.31
CA GLU A 310 -33.05 -24.60 8.12
C GLU A 310 -32.14 -25.73 7.61
N GLU A 311 -30.81 -25.60 7.76
CA GLU A 311 -29.89 -26.60 7.22
C GLU A 311 -28.51 -26.59 7.89
N THR A 312 -28.04 -27.77 8.29
CA THR A 312 -26.66 -28.02 8.71
C THR A 312 -25.80 -28.47 7.55
N ALA A 313 -24.46 -28.31 7.63
CA ALA A 313 -23.56 -28.86 6.63
C ALA A 313 -23.68 -30.39 6.48
N ARG A 314 -24.06 -31.11 7.55
CA ARG A 314 -24.34 -32.54 7.47
C ARG A 314 -25.57 -32.84 6.61
N GLU A 315 -26.66 -32.12 6.79
CA GLU A 315 -27.89 -32.29 6.01
C GLU A 315 -27.68 -31.89 4.55
N ALA A 316 -27.06 -30.72 4.31
CA ALA A 316 -26.71 -30.27 2.97
C ALA A 316 -25.84 -31.30 2.22
N ALA A 317 -24.86 -31.90 2.90
CA ALA A 317 -24.03 -32.95 2.32
C ALA A 317 -24.85 -34.18 1.92
N LEU A 318 -25.80 -34.63 2.75
CA LEU A 318 -26.68 -35.76 2.44
C LEU A 318 -27.59 -35.45 1.25
N ASN A 319 -28.20 -34.26 1.23
CA ASN A 319 -29.04 -33.77 0.14
C ASN A 319 -28.28 -33.69 -1.19
N ALA A 320 -27.02 -33.27 -1.14
CA ALA A 320 -26.12 -33.21 -2.30
C ALA A 320 -25.50 -34.58 -2.70
N GLY A 321 -25.86 -35.68 -2.03
CA GLY A 321 -25.31 -37.01 -2.28
C GLY A 321 -23.82 -37.16 -1.91
N ILE A 322 -23.30 -36.29 -1.06
CA ILE A 322 -21.96 -36.38 -0.49
C ILE A 322 -22.01 -37.35 0.69
N LEU A 323 -21.42 -38.53 0.51
CA LEU A 323 -21.36 -39.54 1.57
C LEU A 323 -20.51 -39.05 2.74
N VAL A 324 -21.17 -38.53 3.77
CA VAL A 324 -20.59 -38.06 5.03
C VAL A 324 -19.68 -39.10 5.69
N SER A 325 -20.01 -40.39 5.58
CA SER A 325 -19.18 -41.50 6.09
C SER A 325 -17.78 -41.58 5.46
N ARG A 326 -17.56 -40.92 4.32
CA ARG A 326 -16.26 -40.82 3.64
C ARG A 326 -15.48 -39.56 4.03
N LEU A 327 -16.08 -38.65 4.77
CA LEU A 327 -15.44 -37.43 5.26
C LEU A 327 -14.76 -37.75 6.61
N VAL A 328 -13.43 -37.78 6.58
CA VAL A 328 -12.59 -38.03 7.77
C VAL A 328 -12.90 -36.94 8.82
N GLY A 329 -13.20 -37.35 10.05
CA GLY A 329 -13.47 -36.43 11.18
C GLY A 329 -14.94 -36.34 11.60
N TRP A 330 -15.89 -36.68 10.73
CA TRP A 330 -17.32 -36.61 11.07
C TRP A 330 -17.76 -37.92 11.73
N LYS A 331 -17.82 -37.93 13.07
CA LYS A 331 -18.43 -39.04 13.81
C LYS A 331 -19.94 -38.99 13.59
N ARG A 332 -20.58 -40.14 13.37
CA ARG A 332 -22.05 -40.23 13.34
C ARG A 332 -22.60 -39.70 14.67
N PRO A 333 -23.66 -38.88 14.66
CA PRO A 333 -24.33 -38.53 15.90
C PRO A 333 -24.85 -39.82 16.52
N ARG A 334 -24.69 -39.96 17.83
CA ARG A 334 -25.34 -41.06 18.55
C ARG A 334 -26.83 -40.77 18.49
N LEU A 335 -27.55 -41.52 17.66
CA LEU A 335 -29.01 -41.59 17.73
C LEU A 335 -29.31 -42.18 19.12
N ASN A 336 -29.83 -41.35 20.02
CA ASN A 336 -30.42 -41.80 21.28
C ASN A 336 -31.85 -42.24 21.03
#